data_AF-A0A944XE70-F1
#
_entry.id   AF-A0A944XE70-F1
#
_cell.length_a   1.000
_cell.length_b   1.000
_cell.length_c   1.000
_cell.angle_alpha   90.00
_cell.angle_beta   90.00
_cell.angle_gamma   90.00
#
_symmetry.space_group_name_H-M   'P 1'
#
loop_
_entity.id
_entity.type
_entity.pdbx_description
1 polymer ?
#
loop_
_entity_poly.entity_id
_entity_poly.type
_entity_poly.pdbx_seq_one_letter_code
_entity_poly.pdbx_strand_id
1 'polypeptide(L)'
;MKIMKKTLSIIALVILSVFVFYLLNFDFKGTFSGTFRSICDNTFGQKSEIPTSWLKRYSIDLENESETESDVDDDGLTLLAEYENSTNPLNPDTDGDGYGDGKEVRDGYNPIGEGKLDTDQDGLPDFWETEVGLSIKENDRDKDQDQDMLPNYLEFAHHTDPFKKDSDGDSFSDAQEIKNGYDPTAAGDVRPNFSLSIQKIDVDAPIVWSKSLDDKELLKDLEEGVVRLPATGVPTQNGNTVISGHSSNYLWAKGEYNHIFKKINNLELGDKITIKTTQRNGKSFEHNFVIKNKDVVKADDPSIFESSEEPVVTLVTCWPLNTTWKRLVIRATLEKE
;
A
#
# COMPACT_ATOMS: atom_id res chain seq x y z
N MET A 1 -6.10 -70.69 -21.92
CA MET A 1 -7.16 -70.44 -22.92
C MET A 1 -7.43 -68.93 -22.92
N LYS A 2 -6.66 -68.13 -23.69
CA LYS A 2 -7.08 -67.53 -24.99
C LYS A 2 -8.42 -66.79 -24.84
N ILE A 3 -8.60 -65.48 -25.04
CA ILE A 3 -8.04 -64.53 -26.02
C ILE A 3 -8.39 -63.09 -25.60
N MET A 4 -7.45 -62.17 -25.78
CA MET A 4 -7.63 -60.71 -25.89
C MET A 4 -8.52 -60.33 -27.09
N LYS A 5 -9.41 -59.33 -26.97
CA LYS A 5 -9.74 -58.46 -28.13
C LYS A 5 -9.90 -57.00 -27.71
N LYS A 6 -8.92 -56.21 -28.16
CA LYS A 6 -9.00 -54.76 -28.42
C LYS A 6 -10.13 -54.49 -29.43
N THR A 7 -10.80 -53.35 -29.28
CA THR A 7 -11.20 -52.50 -30.42
C THR A 7 -11.06 -51.03 -30.02
N LEU A 8 -10.03 -50.38 -30.56
CA LEU A 8 -10.03 -48.94 -30.86
C LEU A 8 -10.63 -48.79 -32.26
N SER A 9 -11.62 -47.91 -32.45
CA SER A 9 -11.71 -47.06 -33.66
C SER A 9 -12.94 -46.15 -33.70
N ILE A 10 -12.65 -44.85 -33.82
CA ILE A 10 -13.22 -43.91 -34.81
C ILE A 10 -14.73 -43.63 -34.72
N ILE A 11 -15.10 -42.50 -34.11
CA ILE A 11 -16.07 -41.56 -34.68
C ILE A 11 -15.61 -40.13 -34.35
N ALA A 12 -14.75 -39.59 -35.20
CA ALA A 12 -14.70 -38.16 -35.49
C ALA A 12 -15.58 -37.96 -36.73
N LEU A 13 -16.78 -37.37 -36.59
CA LEU A 13 -17.53 -36.74 -37.69
C LEU A 13 -18.84 -36.11 -37.16
N VAL A 14 -18.81 -34.81 -36.82
CA VAL A 14 -19.90 -33.86 -37.15
C VAL A 14 -19.26 -32.50 -37.37
N ILE A 15 -18.63 -32.34 -38.53
CA ILE A 15 -18.42 -31.04 -39.18
C ILE A 15 -19.02 -31.19 -40.58
N LEU A 16 -20.21 -30.62 -40.81
CA LEU A 16 -20.55 -29.88 -42.04
C LEU A 16 -21.98 -29.31 -41.97
N SER A 17 -22.16 -28.17 -42.63
CA SER A 17 -23.35 -27.32 -42.78
C SER A 17 -23.59 -26.41 -41.57
N VAL A 18 -23.24 -25.12 -41.60
CA VAL A 18 -23.63 -24.17 -42.63
C VAL A 18 -22.44 -23.43 -43.23
N PHE A 19 -22.46 -23.40 -44.56
CA PHE A 19 -21.43 -22.96 -45.47
C PHE A 19 -21.43 -21.43 -45.59
N VAL A 20 -20.22 -20.88 -45.51
CA VAL A 20 -19.70 -19.71 -46.23
C VAL A 20 -20.60 -19.28 -47.40
N PHE A 21 -21.11 -18.05 -47.35
CA PHE A 21 -21.59 -17.34 -48.53
C PHE A 21 -21.08 -15.89 -48.51
N TYR A 22 -20.07 -15.67 -49.35
CA TYR A 22 -19.81 -14.47 -50.15
C TYR A 22 -19.55 -13.13 -49.45
N LEU A 23 -18.25 -12.81 -49.43
CA LEU A 23 -17.72 -11.50 -49.80
C LEU A 23 -18.44 -10.94 -51.05
N LEU A 24 -19.16 -9.83 -50.89
CA LEU A 24 -19.49 -8.94 -52.00
C LEU A 24 -19.16 -7.50 -51.62
N ASN A 25 -18.16 -7.00 -52.34
CA ASN A 25 -17.88 -5.63 -52.72
C ASN A 25 -19.02 -4.63 -52.43
N PHE A 26 -18.73 -3.60 -51.63
CA PHE A 26 -19.33 -2.29 -51.81
C PHE A 26 -18.21 -1.28 -52.07
N ASP A 27 -18.08 -0.96 -53.35
CA ASP A 27 -17.26 0.08 -53.93
C ASP A 27 -18.06 1.40 -53.79
N PHE A 28 -17.57 2.36 -53.01
CA PHE A 28 -18.08 3.74 -53.09
C PHE A 28 -16.94 4.67 -53.54
N LYS A 29 -16.71 4.67 -54.85
CA LYS A 29 -16.08 5.80 -55.54
C LYS A 29 -17.04 6.98 -55.51
N GLY A 30 -16.92 7.80 -54.47
CA GLY A 30 -17.46 9.16 -54.43
C GLY A 30 -16.32 10.16 -54.51
N THR A 31 -16.00 10.64 -55.72
CA THR A 31 -15.16 11.83 -55.91
C THR A 31 -15.88 13.06 -55.36
N PHE A 32 -15.43 13.62 -54.25
CA PHE A 32 -15.83 14.97 -53.83
C PHE A 32 -14.68 15.94 -54.10
N SER A 33 -14.74 16.54 -55.29
CA SER A 33 -14.02 17.77 -55.61
C SER A 33 -14.77 18.92 -54.94
N GLY A 34 -14.25 19.43 -53.83
CA GLY A 34 -14.82 20.53 -53.08
C GLY A 34 -13.72 21.30 -52.38
N THR A 35 -13.54 22.55 -52.78
CA THR A 35 -12.56 23.51 -52.26
C THR A 35 -12.58 23.61 -50.73
N PHE A 36 -11.42 23.46 -50.08
CA PHE A 36 -11.22 23.81 -48.68
C PHE A 36 -11.51 25.31 -48.48
N ARG A 37 -12.69 25.62 -47.95
CA ARG A 37 -13.03 26.91 -47.37
C ARG A 37 -13.24 26.69 -45.89
N SER A 38 -12.47 27.43 -45.11
CA SER A 38 -12.48 27.50 -43.64
C SER A 38 -13.88 27.41 -43.06
N ILE A 39 -14.08 26.42 -42.18
CA ILE A 39 -15.14 26.39 -41.17
C ILE A 39 -14.40 26.19 -39.85
N CYS A 40 -13.96 27.30 -39.26
CA CYS A 40 -13.72 27.34 -37.83
C CYS A 40 -15.08 27.66 -37.21
N ASP A 41 -15.74 26.69 -36.58
CA ASP A 41 -16.72 27.02 -35.55
C ASP A 41 -16.95 25.86 -34.56
N ASN A 42 -16.83 26.23 -33.28
CA ASN A 42 -17.30 25.58 -32.06
C ASN A 42 -16.73 24.22 -31.62
N THR A 43 -15.71 24.30 -30.75
CA THR A 43 -15.62 23.43 -29.56
C THR A 43 -15.71 24.29 -28.30
N PHE A 44 -16.85 24.13 -27.62
CA PHE A 44 -17.18 24.60 -26.29
C PHE A 44 -16.24 23.90 -25.29
N GLY A 45 -15.11 24.52 -24.96
CA GLY A 45 -14.33 24.17 -23.78
C GLY A 45 -14.83 25.01 -22.63
N GLN A 46 -15.29 24.39 -21.54
CA GLN A 46 -15.51 25.11 -20.29
C GLN A 46 -14.17 25.69 -19.86
N LYS A 47 -14.04 27.01 -20.00
CA LYS A 47 -12.98 27.80 -19.36
C LYS A 47 -13.37 27.86 -17.88
N SER A 48 -12.44 27.58 -16.98
CA SER A 48 -12.66 27.65 -15.53
C SER A 48 -12.96 29.09 -15.13
N GLU A 49 -14.25 29.45 -15.06
CA GLU A 49 -14.69 30.77 -14.62
C GLU A 49 -14.75 30.82 -13.09
N ILE A 50 -14.10 31.83 -12.49
CA ILE A 50 -14.22 32.10 -11.06
C ILE A 50 -15.69 32.47 -10.76
N PRO A 51 -16.39 31.79 -9.83
CA PRO A 51 -17.78 32.11 -9.51
C PRO A 51 -17.93 33.55 -9.02
N THR A 52 -18.89 34.30 -9.56
CA THR A 52 -19.19 35.68 -9.12
C THR A 52 -19.50 35.77 -7.63
N SER A 53 -20.01 34.69 -7.02
CA SER A 53 -20.23 34.60 -5.57
C SER A 53 -18.93 34.65 -4.75
N TRP A 54 -17.85 34.07 -5.27
CA TRP A 54 -16.53 34.10 -4.63
C TRP A 54 -15.93 35.50 -4.75
N LEU A 55 -15.95 36.11 -5.94
CA LEU A 55 -15.45 37.47 -6.17
C LEU A 55 -16.15 38.52 -5.27
N LYS A 56 -17.48 38.41 -5.14
CA LYS A 56 -18.26 39.28 -4.25
C LYS A 56 -17.92 39.14 -2.77
N ARG A 57 -17.46 37.97 -2.31
CA ARG A 57 -17.04 37.77 -0.91
C ARG A 57 -15.88 38.71 -0.57
N TYR A 58 -14.97 38.89 -1.51
CA TYR A 58 -13.77 39.72 -1.36
C TYR A 58 -13.95 41.14 -1.91
N SER A 59 -15.17 41.52 -2.30
CA SER A 59 -15.47 42.82 -2.93
C SER A 59 -14.61 43.11 -4.17
N ILE A 60 -14.32 42.05 -4.94
CA ILE A 60 -13.59 42.13 -6.20
C ILE A 60 -14.63 42.17 -7.33
N ASP A 61 -14.55 43.21 -8.17
CA ASP A 61 -15.37 43.35 -9.38
C ASP A 61 -14.44 43.26 -10.58
N LEU A 62 -14.59 42.19 -11.39
CA LEU A 62 -13.80 42.02 -12.62
C LEU A 62 -14.45 42.79 -13.77
N GLU A 63 -13.74 43.74 -14.40
CA GLU A 63 -14.26 44.45 -15.58
C GLU A 63 -14.12 43.62 -16.86
N ASN A 64 -13.19 42.66 -16.89
CA ASN A 64 -12.94 41.75 -18.01
C ASN A 64 -12.23 40.44 -17.56
N GLU A 65 -12.21 39.42 -18.42
CA GLU A 65 -11.59 38.12 -18.12
C GLU A 65 -10.08 38.16 -17.88
N SER A 66 -9.35 39.19 -18.32
CA SER A 66 -7.89 39.24 -18.09
C SER A 66 -7.50 39.58 -16.65
N GLU A 67 -8.45 40.04 -15.85
CA GLU A 67 -8.25 40.34 -14.43
C GLU A 67 -8.22 39.10 -13.54
N THR A 68 -8.63 37.92 -14.04
CA THR A 68 -8.45 36.65 -13.29
C THR A 68 -6.98 36.26 -13.11
N GLU A 69 -6.10 36.85 -13.93
CA GLU A 69 -4.64 36.70 -13.83
C GLU A 69 -4.01 37.76 -12.91
N SER A 70 -4.81 38.63 -12.27
CA SER A 70 -4.31 39.60 -11.30
C SER A 70 -3.91 38.88 -10.02
N ASP A 71 -2.75 39.23 -9.50
CA ASP A 71 -2.30 38.94 -8.14
C ASP A 71 -2.62 40.19 -7.30
N VAL A 72 -3.43 40.05 -6.25
CA VAL A 72 -4.04 41.18 -5.54
C VAL A 72 -3.29 41.51 -4.25
N ASP A 73 -2.66 40.54 -3.61
CA ASP A 73 -1.86 40.69 -2.40
C ASP A 73 -0.35 40.47 -2.61
N ASP A 74 0.08 40.33 -3.87
CA ASP A 74 1.47 40.26 -4.33
C ASP A 74 2.25 39.06 -3.75
N ASP A 75 1.57 37.95 -3.53
CA ASP A 75 2.13 36.73 -2.93
C ASP A 75 2.62 35.71 -3.99
N GLY A 76 2.23 35.93 -5.25
CA GLY A 76 2.54 35.11 -6.40
C GLY A 76 1.39 34.24 -6.93
N LEU A 77 0.18 34.29 -6.36
CA LEU A 77 -1.02 33.64 -6.87
C LEU A 77 -1.94 34.61 -7.60
N THR A 78 -2.45 34.15 -8.75
CA THR A 78 -3.50 34.88 -9.45
C THR A 78 -4.85 34.63 -8.81
N LEU A 79 -5.84 35.50 -9.03
CA LEU A 79 -7.21 35.28 -8.54
C LEU A 79 -7.80 33.92 -8.91
N LEU A 80 -7.45 33.39 -10.10
CA LEU A 80 -7.86 32.05 -10.50
C LEU A 80 -7.17 30.97 -9.65
N ALA A 81 -5.86 31.10 -9.44
CA ALA A 81 -5.10 30.16 -8.60
C ALA A 81 -5.57 30.23 -7.13
N GLU A 82 -5.87 31.42 -6.63
CA GLU A 82 -6.46 31.65 -5.31
C GLU A 82 -7.79 30.92 -5.15
N TYR A 83 -8.65 31.02 -6.17
CA TYR A 83 -9.92 30.29 -6.19
C TYR A 83 -9.73 28.77 -6.23
N GLU A 84 -8.79 28.26 -7.03
CA GLU A 84 -8.51 26.83 -7.13
C GLU A 84 -7.90 26.26 -5.84
N ASN A 85 -7.05 27.01 -5.14
CA ASN A 85 -6.40 26.59 -3.89
C ASN A 85 -7.19 26.98 -2.62
N SER A 86 -8.36 27.60 -2.78
CA SER A 86 -9.22 28.05 -1.67
C SER A 86 -8.57 29.05 -0.71
N THR A 87 -7.60 29.82 -1.20
CA THR A 87 -6.90 30.87 -0.45
C THR A 87 -7.66 32.20 -0.46
N ASN A 88 -7.19 33.15 0.34
CA ASN A 88 -7.78 34.46 0.49
C ASN A 88 -7.01 35.49 -0.35
N PRO A 89 -7.58 36.02 -1.45
CA PRO A 89 -6.87 36.87 -2.42
C PRO A 89 -6.50 38.26 -1.89
N LEU A 90 -6.75 38.53 -0.61
CA LEU A 90 -6.45 39.79 0.08
C LEU A 90 -5.49 39.56 1.26
N ASN A 91 -4.97 38.36 1.43
CA ASN A 91 -4.13 37.96 2.53
C ASN A 91 -3.04 36.98 2.03
N PRO A 92 -1.78 37.43 1.92
CA PRO A 92 -0.71 36.68 1.25
C PRO A 92 -0.21 35.44 2.05
N ASP A 93 -0.91 35.03 3.10
CA ASP A 93 -0.62 33.96 4.06
C ASP A 93 -1.94 33.62 4.76
N THR A 94 -2.77 32.80 4.10
CA THR A 94 -4.17 32.53 4.43
C THR A 94 -4.34 31.84 5.77
N ASP A 95 -3.48 30.88 6.10
CA ASP A 95 -3.55 30.14 7.35
C ASP A 95 -2.75 30.80 8.50
N GLY A 96 -1.89 31.76 8.18
CA GLY A 96 -1.16 32.58 9.14
C GLY A 96 0.01 31.83 9.79
N ASP A 97 0.57 30.81 9.14
CA ASP A 97 1.66 29.99 9.67
C ASP A 97 3.06 30.62 9.43
N GLY A 98 3.12 31.66 8.59
CA GLY A 98 4.32 32.41 8.25
C GLY A 98 4.96 32.03 6.90
N TYR A 99 4.36 31.13 6.13
CA TYR A 99 4.65 30.89 4.73
C TYR A 99 3.53 31.49 3.87
N GLY A 100 3.88 32.19 2.79
CA GLY A 100 2.84 32.79 1.94
C GLY A 100 2.27 31.80 0.94
N ASP A 101 0.98 31.94 0.62
CA ASP A 101 0.18 30.96 -0.13
C ASP A 101 0.85 30.61 -1.48
N GLY A 102 1.27 31.63 -2.24
CA GLY A 102 1.96 31.45 -3.52
C GLY A 102 3.33 30.82 -3.42
N LYS A 103 3.99 30.87 -2.26
CA LYS A 103 5.18 30.07 -2.01
C LYS A 103 4.82 28.62 -1.72
N GLU A 104 3.80 28.38 -0.93
CA GLU A 104 3.38 27.04 -0.54
C GLU A 104 2.90 26.24 -1.74
N VAL A 105 1.95 26.78 -2.52
CA VAL A 105 1.43 26.13 -3.72
C VAL A 105 2.57 25.79 -4.70
N ARG A 106 3.47 26.74 -4.95
CA ARG A 106 4.64 26.53 -5.83
C ARG A 106 5.56 25.42 -5.32
N ASP A 107 5.71 25.29 -4.00
CA ASP A 107 6.57 24.29 -3.36
C ASP A 107 5.80 22.99 -3.02
N GLY A 108 4.52 22.89 -3.41
CA GLY A 108 3.64 21.73 -3.21
C GLY A 108 3.15 21.54 -1.78
N TYR A 109 3.00 22.62 -1.01
CA TYR A 109 2.45 22.64 0.35
C TYR A 109 1.03 23.21 0.34
N ASN A 110 0.28 22.87 1.39
CA ASN A 110 -1.11 23.28 1.56
C ASN A 110 -1.19 24.73 2.07
N PRO A 111 -1.76 25.69 1.33
CA PRO A 111 -1.80 27.10 1.75
C PRO A 111 -2.95 27.45 2.71
N ILE A 112 -3.76 26.45 3.10
CA ILE A 112 -4.88 26.65 4.04
C ILE A 112 -4.74 25.79 5.31
N GLY A 113 -3.55 25.23 5.54
CA GLY A 113 -3.24 24.44 6.73
C GLY A 113 -2.00 23.57 6.56
N GLU A 114 -1.71 22.73 7.55
CA GLU A 114 -0.50 21.90 7.52
C GLU A 114 -0.50 20.85 6.39
N GLY A 115 0.68 20.57 5.83
CA GLY A 115 0.92 19.40 5.00
C GLY A 115 1.20 19.69 3.52
N LYS A 116 1.00 18.68 2.67
CA LYS A 116 1.18 18.77 1.22
C LYS A 116 -0.14 19.18 0.57
N LEU A 117 -0.05 19.88 -0.56
CA LEU A 117 -1.22 20.25 -1.34
C LEU A 117 -1.97 18.98 -1.79
N ASP A 118 -3.29 19.00 -1.63
CA ASP A 118 -4.25 17.92 -1.90
C ASP A 118 -5.57 18.60 -2.32
N THR A 119 -5.70 18.87 -3.62
CA THR A 119 -6.72 19.73 -4.22
C THR A 119 -8.12 19.13 -4.12
N ASP A 120 -8.25 17.80 -4.23
CA ASP A 120 -9.54 17.12 -4.14
C ASP A 120 -9.85 16.50 -2.76
N GLN A 121 -8.92 16.65 -1.82
CA GLN A 121 -9.04 16.27 -0.41
C GLN A 121 -9.30 14.77 -0.24
N ASP A 122 -8.76 13.95 -1.13
CA ASP A 122 -8.84 12.50 -1.02
C ASP A 122 -7.69 11.90 -0.20
N GLY A 123 -6.71 12.72 0.20
CA GLY A 123 -5.55 12.34 1.01
C GLY A 123 -4.38 11.79 0.20
N LEU A 124 -4.43 11.86 -1.13
CA LEU A 124 -3.28 11.77 -2.02
C LEU A 124 -2.75 13.18 -2.31
N PRO A 125 -1.43 13.40 -2.29
CA PRO A 125 -0.91 14.75 -2.55
C PRO A 125 -0.80 15.02 -4.06
N ASP A 126 -1.17 16.23 -4.48
CA ASP A 126 -1.21 16.69 -5.88
C ASP A 126 0.09 16.40 -6.65
N PHE A 127 1.24 16.54 -5.98
CA PHE A 127 2.54 16.32 -6.59
C PHE A 127 2.69 14.86 -7.05
N TRP A 128 2.22 13.90 -6.25
CA TRP A 128 2.32 12.49 -6.58
C TRP A 128 1.31 12.13 -7.65
N GLU A 129 0.06 12.57 -7.49
CA GLU A 129 -0.98 12.34 -8.50
C GLU A 129 -0.57 12.86 -9.87
N THR A 130 0.01 14.08 -9.94
CA THR A 130 0.55 14.64 -11.17
C THR A 130 1.71 13.82 -11.73
N GLU A 131 2.59 13.30 -10.86
CA GLU A 131 3.74 12.47 -11.25
C GLU A 131 3.30 11.15 -11.89
N VAL A 132 2.29 10.48 -11.32
CA VAL A 132 1.78 9.20 -11.82
C VAL A 132 0.70 9.35 -12.90
N GLY A 133 0.13 10.55 -13.06
CA GLY A 133 -0.92 10.84 -14.05
C GLY A 133 -2.36 10.61 -13.57
N LEU A 134 -2.58 10.65 -12.25
CA LEU A 134 -3.90 10.72 -11.62
C LEU A 134 -4.46 12.15 -11.67
N SER A 135 -5.73 12.30 -11.27
CA SER A 135 -6.45 13.55 -11.39
C SER A 135 -6.55 14.26 -10.03
N ILE A 136 -5.80 15.35 -9.86
CA ILE A 136 -5.85 16.24 -8.66
C ILE A 136 -7.23 16.88 -8.36
N LYS A 137 -8.23 16.64 -9.21
CA LYS A 137 -9.57 17.23 -9.12
C LYS A 137 -10.67 16.18 -8.88
N GLU A 138 -10.32 14.91 -8.79
CA GLU A 138 -11.27 13.80 -8.66
C GLU A 138 -10.83 12.83 -7.59
N ASN A 139 -11.57 12.77 -6.48
CA ASN A 139 -11.33 11.77 -5.44
C ASN A 139 -11.27 10.35 -6.03
N ASP A 140 -10.06 9.83 -6.14
CA ASP A 140 -9.74 8.56 -6.76
C ASP A 140 -8.83 7.68 -5.90
N ARG A 141 -8.54 8.11 -4.68
CA ARG A 141 -7.91 7.38 -3.57
C ARG A 141 -8.17 5.88 -3.56
N ASP A 142 -9.44 5.49 -3.64
CA ASP A 142 -9.90 4.10 -3.50
C ASP A 142 -10.09 3.39 -4.86
N LYS A 143 -9.80 4.06 -5.99
CA LYS A 143 -9.81 3.42 -7.31
C LYS A 143 -8.56 2.55 -7.47
N ASP A 144 -8.72 1.51 -8.27
CA ASP A 144 -7.69 0.55 -8.65
C ASP A 144 -7.56 0.64 -10.19
N GLN A 145 -6.57 1.40 -10.66
CA GLN A 145 -6.49 1.83 -12.05
C GLN A 145 -6.09 0.69 -12.98
N ASP A 146 -5.16 -0.16 -12.55
CA ASP A 146 -4.69 -1.30 -13.34
C ASP A 146 -5.47 -2.59 -13.09
N GLN A 147 -6.28 -2.67 -12.02
CA GLN A 147 -7.09 -3.82 -11.62
C GLN A 147 -6.26 -5.00 -11.09
N ASP A 148 -5.24 -4.74 -10.27
CA ASP A 148 -4.47 -5.76 -9.56
C ASP A 148 -4.95 -6.03 -8.12
N MET A 149 -5.96 -5.28 -7.65
CA MET A 149 -6.51 -5.23 -6.28
C MET A 149 -5.74 -4.35 -5.29
N LEU A 150 -4.86 -3.44 -5.75
CA LEU A 150 -4.19 -2.43 -4.95
C LEU A 150 -4.75 -1.02 -5.30
N PRO A 151 -5.49 -0.36 -4.39
CA PRO A 151 -6.01 0.98 -4.63
C PRO A 151 -4.91 2.05 -4.58
N ASN A 152 -5.15 3.20 -5.22
CA ASN A 152 -4.21 4.32 -5.35
C ASN A 152 -3.53 4.75 -4.03
N TYR A 153 -4.25 4.77 -2.91
CA TYR A 153 -3.62 5.12 -1.63
C TYR A 153 -2.60 4.10 -1.12
N LEU A 154 -2.78 2.81 -1.44
CA LEU A 154 -1.79 1.78 -1.13
C LEU A 154 -0.64 1.81 -2.13
N GLU A 155 -0.90 2.11 -3.40
CA GLU A 155 0.12 2.38 -4.41
C GLU A 155 1.08 3.49 -3.95
N PHE A 156 0.52 4.63 -3.53
CA PHE A 156 1.26 5.75 -2.97
C PHE A 156 2.05 5.34 -1.71
N ALA A 157 1.42 4.58 -0.81
CA ALA A 157 2.06 4.12 0.42
C ALA A 157 3.29 3.25 0.12
N HIS A 158 3.18 2.33 -0.85
CA HIS A 158 4.20 1.35 -1.21
C HIS A 158 5.19 1.82 -2.30
N HIS A 159 4.96 2.98 -2.91
CA HIS A 159 5.70 3.53 -4.05
C HIS A 159 5.70 2.60 -5.28
N THR A 160 4.54 2.06 -5.57
CA THR A 160 4.25 1.30 -6.79
C THR A 160 3.54 2.21 -7.81
N ASP A 161 3.42 1.76 -9.05
CA ASP A 161 2.83 2.50 -10.16
C ASP A 161 1.36 2.10 -10.31
N PRO A 162 0.39 3.00 -10.04
CA PRO A 162 -1.03 2.65 -10.04
C PRO A 162 -1.54 2.15 -11.39
N PHE A 163 -0.82 2.40 -12.49
CA PHE A 163 -1.17 1.97 -13.83
C PHE A 163 -0.43 0.70 -14.28
N LYS A 164 0.35 0.06 -13.41
CA LYS A 164 1.09 -1.18 -13.71
C LYS A 164 0.94 -2.19 -12.57
N LYS A 165 0.27 -3.29 -12.90
CA LYS A 165 0.07 -4.40 -11.95
C LYS A 165 1.35 -4.89 -11.28
N ASP A 166 2.45 -4.82 -12.01
CA ASP A 166 3.77 -5.36 -11.67
C ASP A 166 4.75 -4.19 -11.86
N SER A 167 5.01 -3.45 -10.79
CA SER A 167 5.77 -2.21 -10.83
C SER A 167 7.25 -2.44 -11.11
N ASP A 168 7.81 -3.53 -10.60
CA ASP A 168 9.24 -3.85 -10.74
C ASP A 168 9.57 -4.81 -11.91
N GLY A 169 8.55 -5.40 -12.53
CA GLY A 169 8.62 -6.20 -13.74
C GLY A 169 9.06 -7.64 -13.51
N ASP A 170 8.87 -8.21 -12.32
CA ASP A 170 9.34 -9.55 -11.97
C ASP A 170 8.31 -10.68 -12.18
N SER A 171 7.14 -10.34 -12.74
CA SER A 171 5.98 -11.21 -13.03
C SER A 171 5.02 -11.46 -11.87
N PHE A 172 5.20 -10.84 -10.71
CA PHE A 172 4.21 -10.82 -9.64
C PHE A 172 3.53 -9.46 -9.58
N SER A 173 2.26 -9.42 -9.14
CA SER A 173 1.58 -8.14 -8.99
C SER A 173 1.90 -7.50 -7.65
N ASP A 174 1.85 -6.17 -7.56
CA ASP A 174 2.16 -5.41 -6.35
C ASP A 174 1.27 -5.87 -5.18
N ALA A 175 -0.04 -6.04 -5.43
CA ALA A 175 -0.97 -6.61 -4.46
C ALA A 175 -0.59 -8.03 -4.00
N GLN A 176 -0.10 -8.88 -4.92
CA GLN A 176 0.30 -10.25 -4.60
C GLN A 176 1.57 -10.28 -3.74
N GLU A 177 2.53 -9.44 -4.05
CA GLU A 177 3.78 -9.36 -3.31
C GLU A 177 3.55 -8.87 -1.89
N ILE A 178 2.82 -7.77 -1.71
CA ILE A 178 2.46 -7.23 -0.40
C ILE A 178 1.74 -8.29 0.44
N LYS A 179 0.73 -8.95 -0.15
CA LYS A 179 -0.02 -10.02 0.52
C LYS A 179 0.86 -11.19 0.97
N ASN A 180 1.91 -11.51 0.20
CA ASN A 180 2.84 -12.59 0.49
C ASN A 180 4.10 -12.13 1.25
N GLY A 181 4.17 -10.85 1.64
CA GLY A 181 5.26 -10.25 2.41
C GLY A 181 6.56 -10.06 1.63
N TYR A 182 6.45 -9.86 0.32
CA TYR A 182 7.53 -9.44 -0.58
C TYR A 182 7.51 -7.92 -0.75
N ASP A 183 8.56 -7.40 -1.38
CA ASP A 183 8.74 -5.97 -1.62
C ASP A 183 8.34 -5.65 -3.07
N PRO A 184 7.19 -4.98 -3.31
CA PRO A 184 6.66 -4.74 -4.66
C PRO A 184 7.48 -3.74 -5.51
N THR A 185 8.61 -3.27 -4.99
CA THR A 185 9.49 -2.31 -5.67
C THR A 185 10.85 -2.92 -6.03
N ALA A 186 11.02 -4.23 -5.84
CA ALA A 186 12.32 -4.88 -5.92
C ALA A 186 12.24 -6.31 -6.49
N ALA A 187 12.60 -6.43 -7.78
CA ALA A 187 12.43 -7.67 -8.52
C ALA A 187 13.03 -8.93 -7.87
N GLY A 188 12.26 -10.01 -7.89
CA GLY A 188 12.59 -11.34 -7.43
C GLY A 188 12.11 -11.64 -6.02
N ASP A 189 12.70 -12.65 -5.38
CA ASP A 189 12.33 -13.06 -4.01
C ASP A 189 12.86 -12.10 -2.92
N VAL A 190 12.63 -10.80 -3.06
CA VAL A 190 13.07 -9.77 -2.12
C VAL A 190 11.99 -9.52 -1.07
N ARG A 191 12.38 -9.53 0.19
CA ARG A 191 11.50 -9.17 1.30
C ARG A 191 11.95 -7.86 1.92
N PRO A 192 11.00 -7.02 2.39
CA PRO A 192 11.35 -5.88 3.22
C PRO A 192 11.96 -6.36 4.54
N ASN A 193 12.74 -5.50 5.18
CA ASN A 193 13.28 -5.78 6.50
C ASN A 193 12.16 -5.61 7.53
N PHE A 194 11.86 -6.68 8.25
CA PHE A 194 10.91 -6.64 9.36
C PHE A 194 11.66 -6.57 10.68
N SER A 195 11.20 -5.76 11.63
CA SER A 195 11.68 -5.77 13.01
C SER A 195 10.53 -5.72 14.02
N LEU A 196 10.79 -6.26 15.20
CA LEU A 196 9.90 -6.34 16.35
C LEU A 196 10.46 -5.45 17.46
N SER A 197 9.65 -4.51 17.94
CA SER A 197 9.96 -3.70 19.11
C SER A 197 8.91 -3.88 20.20
N ILE A 198 9.36 -4.05 21.44
CA ILE A 198 8.51 -4.11 22.64
C ILE A 198 9.18 -3.31 23.75
N GLN A 199 8.89 -2.01 23.79
CA GLN A 199 9.56 -1.05 24.66
C GLN A 199 9.52 -1.44 26.14
N LYS A 200 8.38 -1.94 26.65
CA LYS A 200 8.19 -2.29 28.07
C LYS A 200 9.21 -3.31 28.58
N ILE A 201 9.71 -4.17 27.70
CA ILE A 201 10.64 -5.26 28.06
C ILE A 201 12.01 -5.12 27.40
N ASP A 202 12.27 -3.99 26.74
CA ASP A 202 13.54 -3.68 26.08
C ASP A 202 13.88 -4.71 24.98
N VAL A 203 12.89 -4.98 24.11
CA VAL A 203 13.05 -5.82 22.92
C VAL A 203 13.12 -4.92 21.71
N ASP A 204 14.19 -5.06 20.94
CA ASP A 204 14.33 -4.57 19.57
C ASP A 204 15.14 -5.60 18.80
N ALA A 205 14.53 -6.25 17.81
CA ALA A 205 15.16 -7.33 17.07
C ALA A 205 14.60 -7.43 15.64
N PRO A 206 15.43 -7.80 14.65
CA PRO A 206 14.92 -8.16 13.33
C PRO A 206 14.05 -9.42 13.42
N ILE A 207 13.03 -9.48 12.56
CA ILE A 207 12.20 -10.66 12.35
C ILE A 207 12.81 -11.46 11.19
N VAL A 208 13.43 -12.58 11.52
CA VAL A 208 14.04 -13.52 10.58
C VAL A 208 12.98 -14.45 10.01
N TRP A 209 12.93 -14.56 8.68
CA TRP A 209 11.99 -15.40 7.96
C TRP A 209 12.58 -16.80 7.81
N SER A 210 12.22 -17.70 8.72
CA SER A 210 12.74 -19.06 8.62
C SER A 210 12.14 -19.82 7.43
N LYS A 211 12.97 -20.66 6.83
CA LYS A 211 12.59 -21.52 5.68
C LYS A 211 12.06 -22.88 6.13
N SER A 212 12.25 -23.24 7.39
CA SER A 212 12.03 -24.60 7.88
C SER A 212 11.60 -24.63 9.33
N LEU A 213 10.88 -25.69 9.70
CA LEU A 213 10.56 -26.01 11.10
C LEU A 213 11.59 -26.98 11.71
N ASP A 214 12.68 -27.29 10.98
CA ASP A 214 13.79 -28.08 11.52
C ASP A 214 14.47 -27.32 12.66
N ASP A 215 14.63 -28.00 13.81
CA ASP A 215 15.15 -27.40 15.03
C ASP A 215 16.53 -26.75 14.83
N LYS A 216 17.41 -27.36 14.02
CA LYS A 216 18.76 -26.85 13.83
C LYS A 216 18.76 -25.57 12.99
N GLU A 217 17.91 -25.51 11.98
CA GLU A 217 17.75 -24.31 11.15
C GLU A 217 17.09 -23.18 11.95
N LEU A 218 16.01 -23.47 12.68
CA LEU A 218 15.36 -22.49 13.56
C LEU A 218 16.30 -21.94 14.63
N LEU A 219 17.13 -22.79 15.25
CA LEU A 219 18.11 -22.35 16.25
C LEU A 219 19.16 -21.41 15.65
N LYS A 220 19.56 -21.64 14.39
CA LYS A 220 20.48 -20.75 13.69
C LYS A 220 19.80 -19.41 13.38
N ASP A 221 18.57 -19.45 12.89
CA ASP A 221 17.81 -18.23 12.58
C ASP A 221 17.56 -17.37 13.84
N LEU A 222 17.38 -18.01 15.01
CA LEU A 222 17.25 -17.33 16.30
C LEU A 222 18.54 -16.67 16.80
N GLU A 223 19.71 -16.98 16.24
CA GLU A 223 20.95 -16.26 16.52
C GLU A 223 20.98 -14.87 15.85
N GLU A 224 20.16 -14.70 14.79
CA GLU A 224 20.10 -13.48 13.98
C GLU A 224 18.93 -12.56 14.37
N GLY A 225 17.97 -13.02 15.17
CA GLY A 225 16.83 -12.22 15.62
C GLY A 225 15.72 -13.03 16.30
N VAL A 226 14.50 -12.50 16.25
CA VAL A 226 13.28 -13.29 16.50
C VAL A 226 12.84 -13.95 15.20
N VAL A 227 12.28 -15.15 15.26
CA VAL A 227 12.01 -15.94 14.06
C VAL A 227 10.51 -16.02 13.79
N ARG A 228 10.08 -15.55 12.63
CA ARG A 228 8.75 -15.91 12.10
C ARG A 228 8.77 -17.37 11.70
N LEU A 229 7.82 -18.15 12.24
CA LEU A 229 7.70 -19.56 11.88
C LEU A 229 7.14 -19.72 10.45
N PRO A 230 7.65 -20.68 9.67
CA PRO A 230 7.14 -20.99 8.33
C PRO A 230 5.64 -21.31 8.33
N ALA A 231 4.99 -21.04 7.20
CA ALA A 231 3.55 -21.29 6.99
C ALA A 231 2.60 -20.57 7.95
N THR A 232 3.06 -19.48 8.59
CA THR A 232 2.21 -18.57 9.39
C THR A 232 1.92 -17.28 8.62
N GLY A 233 1.07 -16.40 9.13
CA GLY A 233 0.69 -15.14 8.45
C GLY A 233 1.87 -14.19 8.22
N VAL A 234 1.67 -13.18 7.38
CA VAL A 234 2.58 -12.02 7.26
C VAL A 234 2.17 -11.00 8.33
N PRO A 235 3.11 -10.41 9.10
CA PRO A 235 2.81 -9.64 10.32
C PRO A 235 1.71 -8.58 10.20
N THR A 236 1.52 -7.98 9.03
CA THR A 236 0.60 -6.86 8.78
C THR A 236 -0.61 -7.26 7.93
N GLN A 237 -0.74 -8.54 7.59
CA GLN A 237 -1.82 -9.07 6.76
C GLN A 237 -2.78 -9.90 7.61
N ASN A 238 -4.01 -10.10 7.10
CA ASN A 238 -4.99 -10.96 7.76
C ASN A 238 -4.41 -12.37 7.97
N GLY A 239 -4.55 -12.88 9.19
CA GLY A 239 -3.95 -14.15 9.59
C GLY A 239 -3.24 -14.04 10.94
N ASN A 240 -2.58 -15.14 11.31
CA ASN A 240 -1.80 -15.20 12.55
C ASN A 240 -0.33 -15.41 12.21
N THR A 241 0.49 -14.39 12.43
CA THR A 241 1.95 -14.48 12.37
C THR A 241 2.50 -14.98 13.68
N VAL A 242 3.17 -16.14 13.65
CA VAL A 242 3.80 -16.69 14.86
C VAL A 242 5.27 -16.36 14.86
N ILE A 243 5.72 -15.67 15.91
CA ILE A 243 7.11 -15.24 16.10
C ILE A 243 7.68 -15.92 17.34
N SER A 244 8.73 -16.70 17.15
CA SER A 244 9.48 -17.36 18.21
C SER A 244 10.70 -16.54 18.61
N GLY A 245 11.03 -16.54 19.89
CA GLY A 245 12.26 -15.93 20.39
C GLY A 245 12.78 -16.65 21.63
N HIS A 246 14.07 -16.54 21.91
CA HIS A 246 14.65 -17.20 23.07
C HIS A 246 14.29 -16.50 24.39
N SER A 247 13.71 -17.25 25.34
CA SER A 247 13.55 -16.82 26.73
C SER A 247 14.85 -16.95 27.53
N SER A 248 15.69 -17.90 27.11
CA SER A 248 16.90 -18.32 27.80
C SER A 248 17.76 -19.13 26.84
N ASN A 249 19.07 -18.98 26.95
CA ASN A 249 20.04 -19.84 26.28
C ASN A 249 21.00 -20.47 27.30
N TYR A 250 21.74 -21.50 26.86
CA TYR A 250 22.82 -22.10 27.63
C TYR A 250 23.90 -21.06 27.96
N LEU A 251 24.58 -21.20 29.11
CA LEU A 251 25.61 -20.26 29.62
C LEU A 251 26.76 -19.97 28.62
N TRP A 252 26.92 -20.80 27.59
CA TRP A 252 27.99 -20.70 26.59
C TRP A 252 27.54 -20.15 25.23
N ALA A 253 26.24 -19.94 25.01
CA ALA A 253 25.73 -19.46 23.73
C ALA A 253 25.92 -17.93 23.62
N LYS A 254 26.62 -17.51 22.57
CA LYS A 254 26.92 -16.10 22.27
C LYS A 254 25.95 -15.61 21.21
N GLY A 255 25.33 -14.44 21.41
CA GLY A 255 24.36 -13.87 20.49
C GLY A 255 23.50 -12.82 21.18
N GLU A 256 23.29 -11.67 20.54
CA GLU A 256 22.55 -10.53 21.10
C GLU A 256 21.08 -10.88 21.40
N TYR A 257 20.50 -11.85 20.68
CA TYR A 257 19.09 -12.23 20.78
C TYR A 257 18.81 -13.46 21.65
N ASN A 258 19.83 -14.05 22.27
CA ASN A 258 19.73 -15.29 23.07
C ASN A 258 18.82 -15.19 24.30
N HIS A 259 18.47 -13.98 24.71
CA HIS A 259 17.61 -13.71 25.84
C HIS A 259 16.52 -12.69 25.51
N ILE A 260 16.23 -12.49 24.21
CA ILE A 260 15.33 -11.42 23.74
C ILE A 260 13.95 -11.51 24.41
N PHE A 261 13.41 -12.71 24.63
CA PHE A 261 12.13 -12.93 25.29
C PHE A 261 12.25 -13.32 26.77
N LYS A 262 13.39 -13.08 27.43
CA LYS A 262 13.59 -13.39 28.85
C LYS A 262 12.57 -12.70 29.75
N LYS A 263 12.18 -11.47 29.40
CA LYS A 263 11.23 -10.64 30.17
C LYS A 263 9.81 -10.67 29.61
N ILE A 264 9.52 -11.53 28.63
CA ILE A 264 8.21 -11.52 27.93
C ILE A 264 7.03 -11.79 28.89
N ASN A 265 7.27 -12.51 30.00
CA ASN A 265 6.27 -12.70 31.05
C ASN A 265 5.91 -11.42 31.83
N ASN A 266 6.62 -10.32 31.68
CA ASN A 266 6.27 -9.04 32.29
C ASN A 266 5.24 -8.25 31.47
N LEU A 267 4.90 -8.75 30.27
CA LEU A 267 3.83 -8.18 29.46
C LEU A 267 2.45 -8.55 30.02
N GLU A 268 1.53 -7.62 29.88
CA GLU A 268 0.15 -7.62 30.37
C GLU A 268 -0.80 -7.30 29.21
N LEU A 269 -2.09 -7.57 29.42
CA LEU A 269 -3.11 -7.21 28.45
C LEU A 269 -3.15 -5.68 28.28
N GLY A 270 -3.21 -5.21 27.04
CA GLY A 270 -3.18 -3.78 26.72
C GLY A 270 -1.78 -3.22 26.43
N ASP A 271 -0.70 -3.94 26.75
CA ASP A 271 0.63 -3.50 26.32
C ASP A 271 0.76 -3.56 24.79
N LYS A 272 1.64 -2.69 24.26
CA LYS A 272 1.88 -2.55 22.83
C LYS A 272 3.11 -3.32 22.36
N ILE A 273 3.01 -3.85 21.16
CA ILE A 273 4.08 -4.45 20.36
C ILE A 273 4.11 -3.69 19.04
N THR A 274 5.27 -3.28 18.57
CA THR A 274 5.39 -2.56 17.30
C THR A 274 6.14 -3.43 16.30
N ILE A 275 5.58 -3.58 15.10
CA ILE A 275 6.27 -4.22 13.98
C ILE A 275 6.57 -3.15 12.94
N LYS A 276 7.86 -3.03 12.61
CA LYS A 276 8.34 -2.14 11.56
C LYS A 276 8.68 -2.95 10.33
N THR A 277 8.25 -2.45 9.17
CA THR A 277 8.57 -3.01 7.85
C THR A 277 9.29 -1.94 7.04
N THR A 278 10.49 -2.21 6.54
CA THR A 278 11.27 -1.28 5.72
C THR A 278 11.56 -1.89 4.35
N GLN A 279 10.96 -1.32 3.32
CA GLN A 279 11.19 -1.68 1.92
C GLN A 279 12.60 -1.27 1.45
N ARG A 280 13.04 -1.81 0.33
CA ARG A 280 14.34 -1.55 -0.31
C ARG A 280 14.51 -0.09 -0.72
N ASN A 281 13.42 0.55 -1.12
CA ASN A 281 13.37 1.99 -1.40
C ASN A 281 13.56 2.86 -0.12
N GLY A 282 13.61 2.27 1.07
CA GLY A 282 13.78 2.94 2.36
C GLY A 282 12.47 3.35 3.04
N LYS A 283 11.32 3.24 2.37
CA LYS A 283 10.00 3.48 2.96
C LYS A 283 9.77 2.50 4.10
N SER A 284 9.26 3.03 5.20
CA SER A 284 9.05 2.26 6.41
C SER A 284 7.64 2.45 6.94
N PHE A 285 7.02 1.36 7.39
CA PHE A 285 5.70 1.33 8.00
C PHE A 285 5.83 0.77 9.40
N GLU A 286 5.14 1.38 10.36
CA GLU A 286 5.13 0.92 11.74
C GLU A 286 3.70 0.60 12.15
N HIS A 287 3.47 -0.63 12.59
CA HIS A 287 2.15 -1.11 12.98
C HIS A 287 2.16 -1.49 14.45
N ASN A 288 1.23 -0.92 15.22
CA ASN A 288 1.08 -1.21 16.63
C ASN A 288 0.08 -2.35 16.83
N PHE A 289 0.45 -3.32 17.65
CA PHE A 289 -0.38 -4.45 18.06
C PHE A 289 -0.61 -4.35 19.56
N VAL A 290 -1.85 -4.58 19.99
CA VAL A 290 -2.24 -4.54 21.41
C VAL A 290 -2.43 -5.96 21.92
N ILE A 291 -1.77 -6.31 23.02
CA ILE A 291 -1.88 -7.65 23.62
C ILE A 291 -3.30 -7.88 24.13
N LYS A 292 -3.93 -8.95 23.65
CA LYS A 292 -5.30 -9.35 24.02
C LYS A 292 -5.34 -10.62 24.86
N ASN A 293 -4.32 -11.46 24.75
CA ASN A 293 -4.29 -12.74 25.45
C ASN A 293 -2.85 -13.14 25.81
N LYS A 294 -2.72 -13.86 26.93
CA LYS A 294 -1.48 -14.40 27.46
C LYS A 294 -1.75 -15.74 28.13
N ASP A 295 -1.20 -16.80 27.56
CA ASP A 295 -1.45 -18.18 27.98
C ASP A 295 -0.16 -18.99 28.12
N VAL A 296 -0.25 -20.09 28.88
CA VAL A 296 0.80 -21.12 28.92
C VAL A 296 0.24 -22.43 28.40
N VAL A 297 0.75 -22.89 27.27
CA VAL A 297 0.27 -24.06 26.54
C VAL A 297 1.32 -25.16 26.48
N LYS A 298 0.96 -26.35 25.98
CA LYS A 298 1.93 -27.42 25.72
C LYS A 298 2.87 -27.04 24.59
N ALA A 299 4.04 -27.69 24.51
CA ALA A 299 5.04 -27.38 23.49
C ALA A 299 4.55 -27.60 22.05
N ASP A 300 3.64 -28.54 21.85
CA ASP A 300 3.06 -29.01 20.59
C ASP A 300 1.60 -28.57 20.40
N ASP A 301 1.14 -27.57 21.16
CA ASP A 301 -0.25 -27.13 21.14
C ASP A 301 -0.60 -26.47 19.79
N PRO A 302 -1.57 -27.00 19.02
CA PRO A 302 -1.90 -26.47 17.70
C PRO A 302 -2.57 -25.09 17.76
N SER A 303 -3.12 -24.68 18.92
CA SER A 303 -3.77 -23.37 19.09
C SER A 303 -2.82 -22.18 18.88
N ILE A 304 -1.51 -22.43 18.90
CA ILE A 304 -0.49 -21.43 18.57
C ILE A 304 -0.62 -20.96 17.11
N PHE A 305 -1.04 -21.86 16.21
CA PHE A 305 -1.09 -21.66 14.76
C PHE A 305 -2.50 -21.42 14.23
N GLU A 306 -3.50 -21.26 15.10
CA GLU A 306 -4.87 -20.95 14.69
C GLU A 306 -4.88 -19.67 13.85
N SER A 307 -5.48 -19.76 12.66
CA SER A 307 -5.60 -18.60 11.76
C SER A 307 -6.61 -17.59 12.30
N SER A 308 -6.51 -16.37 11.81
CA SER A 308 -7.38 -15.24 12.16
C SER A 308 -7.87 -14.55 10.90
N GLU A 309 -9.09 -14.01 10.92
CA GLU A 309 -9.61 -13.15 9.84
C GLU A 309 -9.04 -11.72 9.93
N GLU A 310 -8.51 -11.35 11.09
CA GLU A 310 -7.86 -10.08 11.37
C GLU A 310 -6.33 -10.28 11.53
N PRO A 311 -5.49 -9.25 11.36
CA PRO A 311 -4.06 -9.36 11.60
C PRO A 311 -3.74 -9.61 13.08
N VAL A 312 -3.12 -10.76 13.36
CA VAL A 312 -2.72 -11.21 14.70
C VAL A 312 -1.24 -11.55 14.71
N VAL A 313 -0.56 -11.13 15.76
CA VAL A 313 0.82 -11.53 16.07
C VAL A 313 0.82 -12.37 17.32
N THR A 314 1.31 -13.61 17.20
CA THR A 314 1.51 -14.54 18.30
C THR A 314 2.98 -14.65 18.64
N LEU A 315 3.40 -14.09 19.76
CA LEU A 315 4.75 -14.26 20.29
C LEU A 315 4.82 -15.54 21.11
N VAL A 316 5.85 -16.35 20.87
CA VAL A 316 6.02 -17.65 21.51
C VAL A 316 7.44 -17.77 22.07
N THR A 317 7.54 -18.28 23.29
CA THR A 317 8.83 -18.68 23.85
C THR A 317 8.73 -19.90 24.75
N CYS A 318 9.88 -20.49 25.07
CA CYS A 318 9.99 -21.60 25.99
C CYS A 318 9.57 -21.21 27.42
N TRP A 319 8.84 -22.08 28.10
CA TRP A 319 8.38 -21.82 29.46
C TRP A 319 8.30 -23.09 30.31
N PRO A 320 8.59 -23.01 31.63
CA PRO A 320 9.29 -21.93 32.34
C PRO A 320 10.70 -21.64 31.79
N LEU A 321 11.31 -20.53 32.25
CA LEU A 321 12.69 -20.17 31.87
C LEU A 321 13.64 -21.38 32.06
N ASN A 322 14.57 -21.55 31.13
CA ASN A 322 15.53 -22.66 31.07
C ASN A 322 14.92 -24.06 30.91
N THR A 323 13.66 -24.17 30.49
CA THR A 323 13.00 -25.45 30.17
C THR A 323 12.38 -25.39 28.78
N THR A 324 12.00 -26.53 28.21
CA THR A 324 11.32 -26.60 26.90
C THR A 324 9.92 -27.22 27.01
N TRP A 325 9.41 -27.41 28.24
CA TRP A 325 8.23 -28.23 28.52
C TRP A 325 6.92 -27.62 28.03
N LYS A 326 6.82 -26.30 28.11
CA LYS A 326 5.63 -25.53 27.72
C LYS A 326 6.05 -24.34 26.86
N ARG A 327 5.05 -23.63 26.38
CA ARG A 327 5.22 -22.35 25.71
C ARG A 327 4.46 -21.27 26.46
N LEU A 328 5.10 -20.12 26.65
CA LEU A 328 4.42 -18.88 26.97
C LEU A 328 4.03 -18.24 25.65
N VAL A 329 2.74 -17.96 25.49
CA VAL A 329 2.12 -17.47 24.27
C VAL A 329 1.47 -16.13 24.56
N ILE A 330 1.78 -15.13 23.76
CA ILE A 330 1.17 -13.81 23.81
C ILE A 330 0.55 -13.54 22.46
N ARG A 331 -0.75 -13.21 22.45
CA ARG A 331 -1.46 -12.84 21.22
C ARG A 331 -1.81 -11.37 21.26
N ALA A 332 -1.46 -10.67 20.19
CA ALA A 332 -1.76 -9.27 20.01
C ALA A 332 -2.46 -9.04 18.67
N THR A 333 -3.41 -8.11 18.65
CA THR A 333 -4.19 -7.75 17.46
C THR A 333 -3.77 -6.37 17.00
N LEU A 334 -3.79 -6.12 15.69
CA LEU A 334 -3.50 -4.81 15.13
C LEU A 334 -4.39 -3.72 15.78
N GLU A 335 -3.79 -2.62 16.19
CA GLU A 335 -4.47 -1.41 16.65
C GLU A 335 -5.10 -0.76 15.41
N LYS A 336 -6.42 -0.56 15.43
CA LYS A 336 -7.08 0.22 14.38
C LYS A 336 -6.67 1.67 14.56
N GLU A 337 -6.12 2.26 13.51
CA GLU A 337 -5.73 3.67 13.45
C GLU A 337 -6.94 4.61 13.61
#